data_AF-A0A0E3PNX0-F1
#
_entry.id   AF-A0A0E3PNX0-F1
#
_cell.length_a   1.000
_cell.length_b   1.000
_cell.length_c   1.000
_cell.angle_alpha   90.00
_cell.angle_beta   90.00
_cell.angle_gamma   90.00
#
_symmetry.space_group_name_H-M   'P 1'
#
loop_
_entity.id
_entity.type
_entity.pdbx_description
1 polymer ?
#
loop_
_entity_poly.entity_id
_entity_poly.type
_entity_poly.pdbx_seq_one_letter_code
_entity_poly.pdbx_strand_id
1 'polypeptide(L)'
;MGVGSGINNLEVDLNWGDTSDSLTLSISAPSGNNLGTFHDNDDGSANARIRLNIDPSQGYVEQGTWQFKVYGESVSGTEDYTFNVAFH
;
A
#
# COMPACT_ATOMS: atom_id res chain seq x y z
N MET A 1 -3.44 -6.77 8.46
CA MET A 1 -4.89 -6.84 8.16
C MET A 1 -5.22 -8.23 7.64
N GLY A 2 -6.36 -8.81 8.01
CA GLY A 2 -6.72 -10.19 7.66
C GLY A 2 -7.54 -10.26 6.38
N VAL A 3 -7.13 -11.10 5.43
CA VAL A 3 -7.86 -11.42 4.18
C VAL A 3 -8.47 -12.81 4.30
N GLY A 4 -9.78 -12.89 4.09
CA GLY A 4 -10.54 -14.14 4.10
C GLY A 4 -10.62 -14.81 2.73
N SER A 5 -11.30 -15.96 2.65
CA SER A 5 -11.57 -16.64 1.39
C SER A 5 -12.54 -15.85 0.51
N GLY A 6 -12.38 -15.95 -0.81
CA GLY A 6 -13.32 -15.36 -1.79
C GLY A 6 -13.06 -13.89 -2.12
N ILE A 7 -11.97 -13.31 -1.58
CA ILE A 7 -11.48 -11.99 -2.01
C ILE A 7 -10.71 -12.16 -3.32
N ASN A 8 -11.03 -11.29 -4.29
CA ASN A 8 -10.44 -11.30 -5.62
C ASN A 8 -9.56 -10.07 -5.87
N ASN A 9 -9.61 -9.02 -5.05
CA ASN A 9 -8.69 -7.89 -5.19
C ASN A 9 -8.49 -7.20 -3.83
N LEU A 10 -7.28 -6.72 -3.58
CA LEU A 10 -6.98 -5.77 -2.51
C LEU A 10 -6.65 -4.42 -3.13
N GLU A 11 -7.48 -3.43 -2.87
CA GLU A 11 -7.18 -2.04 -3.19
C GLU A 11 -6.53 -1.39 -1.98
N VAL A 12 -5.31 -0.90 -2.14
CA VAL A 12 -4.53 -0.24 -1.08
C VAL A 12 -4.34 1.22 -1.46
N ASP A 13 -4.61 2.12 -0.52
CA ASP A 13 -4.60 3.56 -0.76
C ASP A 13 -3.96 4.29 0.42
N LEU A 14 -2.75 4.80 0.19
CA LEU A 14 -2.02 5.69 1.09
C LEU A 14 -2.04 7.09 0.50
N ASN A 15 -2.54 8.08 1.24
CA ASN A 15 -2.63 9.46 0.78
C ASN A 15 -2.22 10.42 1.91
N TRP A 16 -1.25 11.30 1.62
CA TRP A 16 -0.75 12.34 2.54
C TRP A 16 -1.02 13.76 2.04
N GLY A 17 -1.70 13.92 0.90
CA GLY A 17 -2.38 15.16 0.55
C GLY A 17 -1.55 16.25 -0.11
N ASP A 18 -0.24 16.33 0.14
CA ASP A 18 0.66 17.27 -0.54
C ASP A 18 2.05 16.70 -0.85
N THR A 19 2.68 17.25 -1.89
CA THR A 19 3.95 16.74 -2.42
C THR A 19 5.17 17.40 -1.79
N SER A 20 5.02 18.13 -0.67
CA SER A 20 6.16 18.74 0.02
C SER A 20 6.96 17.72 0.82
N ASP A 21 6.28 16.66 1.29
CA ASP A 21 6.85 15.49 1.93
C ASP A 21 6.66 14.22 1.06
N SER A 22 7.43 13.18 1.35
CA SER A 22 7.38 11.88 0.69
C SER A 22 7.20 10.75 1.70
N LEU A 23 6.17 9.92 1.47
CA LEU A 23 5.95 8.68 2.19
C LEU A 23 6.18 7.47 1.27
N THR A 24 6.55 6.34 1.88
CA THR A 24 6.68 5.05 1.22
C THR A 24 5.76 4.02 1.85
N LEU A 25 5.36 3.03 1.05
CA LEU A 25 4.53 1.91 1.48
C LEU A 25 5.23 0.58 1.19
N SER A 26 5.61 -0.17 2.23
CA SER A 26 6.08 -1.54 2.07
C SER A 26 4.95 -2.54 2.33
N ILE A 27 4.82 -3.56 1.47
CA ILE A 27 3.75 -4.56 1.54
C ILE A 27 4.35 -5.97 1.64
N SER A 28 3.85 -6.77 2.58
CA SER A 28 4.22 -8.19 2.69
C SER A 28 2.98 -9.08 2.78
N ALA A 29 3.00 -10.15 1.98
CA ALA A 29 1.96 -11.17 1.93
C ALA A 29 2.00 -12.07 3.18
N PRO A 30 0.89 -12.77 3.49
CA PRO A 30 0.80 -13.73 4.59
C PRO A 30 1.89 -14.80 4.60
N SER A 31 2.33 -15.27 3.42
CA SER A 31 3.45 -16.21 3.26
C SER A 31 4.81 -15.67 3.70
N GLY A 32 4.90 -14.37 3.98
CA GLY A 32 6.15 -13.66 4.23
C GLY A 32 6.83 -13.14 2.96
N ASN A 33 6.20 -13.33 1.78
CA ASN A 33 6.71 -12.74 0.54
C ASN A 33 6.61 -11.22 0.59
N ASN A 34 7.72 -10.54 0.34
CA ASN A 34 7.75 -9.08 0.25
C ASN A 34 7.39 -8.66 -1.17
N LEU A 35 6.27 -7.94 -1.33
CA LEU A 35 5.82 -7.44 -2.63
C LEU A 35 6.65 -6.23 -3.08
N GLY A 36 7.29 -5.53 -2.14
CA GLY A 36 8.16 -4.39 -2.41
C GLY A 36 7.85 -3.19 -1.52
N THR A 37 8.61 -2.13 -1.78
CA THR A 37 8.39 -0.78 -1.25
C THR A 37 7.99 0.11 -2.42
N PHE A 38 6.84 0.75 -2.29
CA PHE A 38 6.25 1.64 -3.29
C PHE A 38 6.43 3.09 -2.88
N HIS A 39 6.60 3.95 -3.87
CA HIS A 39 6.76 5.40 -3.81
C HIS A 39 5.62 6.05 -4.60
N ASP A 40 5.40 7.36 -4.41
CA ASP A 40 4.32 8.14 -5.04
C ASP A 40 4.20 7.81 -6.55
N ASN A 41 5.30 7.94 -7.29
CA ASN A 41 5.35 7.73 -8.73
C ASN A 41 5.17 6.27 -9.20
N ASP A 42 5.19 5.28 -8.31
CA ASP A 42 5.05 3.87 -8.70
C ASP A 42 3.62 3.52 -9.13
N ASP A 43 2.61 4.32 -8.75
CA ASP A 43 1.23 4.16 -9.24
C ASP A 43 0.95 4.90 -10.57
N GLY A 44 1.99 5.53 -11.13
CA GLY A 44 1.93 6.30 -12.38
C GLY A 44 1.61 7.78 -12.20
N SER A 45 1.44 8.27 -10.96
CA SER A 45 1.21 9.68 -10.64
C SER A 45 2.19 10.16 -9.56
N ALA A 46 2.57 11.43 -9.58
CA ALA A 46 3.29 12.05 -8.45
C ALA A 46 2.37 13.09 -7.82
N ASN A 47 1.51 12.64 -6.91
CA ASN A 47 0.37 13.39 -6.40
C ASN A 47 0.13 13.19 -4.90
N ALA A 48 1.18 12.84 -4.15
CA ALA A 48 1.13 12.59 -2.72
C ALA A 48 0.22 11.42 -2.33
N ARG A 49 0.17 10.40 -3.18
CA ARG A 49 -0.70 9.25 -3.02
C ARG A 49 -0.11 8.02 -3.70
N ILE A 50 -0.18 6.90 -3.00
CA ILE A 50 0.13 5.58 -3.55
C ILE A 50 -1.17 4.79 -3.55
N ARG A 51 -1.74 4.54 -4.74
CA ARG A 51 -2.94 3.71 -4.92
C ARG A 51 -2.66 2.49 -5.78
N LEU A 52 -2.75 1.31 -5.19
CA LEU A 52 -2.40 0.03 -5.82
C LEU A 52 -3.57 -0.95 -5.79
N ASN A 53 -3.70 -1.75 -6.85
CA ASN A 53 -4.55 -2.95 -6.86
C ASN A 53 -3.65 -4.19 -6.86
N ILE A 54 -3.92 -5.10 -5.93
CA ILE A 54 -3.24 -6.40 -5.82
C ILE A 54 -4.24 -7.46 -6.27
N ASP A 55 -4.06 -7.92 -7.51
CA ASP A 55 -4.97 -8.85 -8.18
C ASP A 55 -4.45 -10.30 -8.17
N PRO A 56 -5.33 -11.31 -8.31
CA PRO A 56 -4.98 -12.73 -8.20
C PRO A 56 -4.20 -13.21 -9.44
N SER A 57 -4.31 -12.48 -10.55
CA SER A 57 -3.51 -12.71 -11.76
C SER A 57 -2.02 -12.45 -11.55
N GLN A 58 -1.67 -11.68 -10.51
CA GLN A 58 -0.29 -11.52 -10.04
C GLN A 58 0.16 -12.71 -9.18
N GLY A 59 -0.76 -13.58 -8.75
CA GLY A 59 -0.52 -14.76 -7.93
C GLY A 59 -0.65 -14.54 -6.42
N TYR A 60 -1.12 -13.36 -5.98
CA TYR A 60 -0.86 -12.88 -4.62
C TYR A 60 -2.06 -12.64 -3.72
N VAL A 61 -3.33 -12.92 -4.08
CA VAL A 61 -4.43 -12.78 -3.09
C VAL A 61 -4.44 -13.99 -2.15
N GLU A 62 -3.47 -13.99 -1.23
CA GLU A 62 -3.32 -14.99 -0.19
C GLU A 62 -4.27 -14.72 0.97
N GLN A 63 -4.87 -15.79 1.48
CA GLN A 63 -5.59 -15.75 2.74
C GLN A 63 -4.61 -15.60 3.89
N GLY A 64 -4.98 -14.80 4.89
CA GLY A 64 -4.18 -14.61 6.10
C GLY A 64 -3.86 -13.15 6.37
N THR A 65 -2.79 -12.93 7.14
CA THR A 65 -2.46 -11.60 7.64
C THR A 65 -1.45 -10.90 6.74
N TRP A 66 -1.92 -9.84 6.09
CA TRP A 66 -1.10 -8.90 5.33
C TRP A 66 -0.47 -7.85 6.23
N GLN A 67 0.75 -7.47 5.90
CA GLN A 67 1.48 -6.41 6.60
C GLN A 67 1.71 -5.23 5.67
N PHE A 68 1.42 -4.04 6.18
CA PHE A 68 1.59 -2.77 5.49
C PHE A 68 2.40 -1.86 6.41
N LYS A 69 3.47 -1.28 5.89
CA LYS A 69 4.34 -0.37 6.63
C LYS A 69 4.44 0.95 5.89
N VAL A 70 3.95 2.01 6.52
CA VAL A 70 4.14 3.39 6.07
C VAL A 70 5.43 3.93 6.68
N TYR A 71 6.26 4.58 5.89
CA TYR A 71 7.48 5.21 6.37
C TYR A 71 7.71 6.57 5.70
N GLY A 72 8.10 7.58 6.48
CA GLY A 72 8.47 8.90 5.97
C GLY A 72 9.84 8.86 5.30
N GLU A 73 9.87 8.90 3.97
CA GLU A 73 11.10 8.91 3.20
C GLU A 73 11.81 10.26 3.29
N SER A 74 11.05 11.34 3.14
CA SER A 74 11.50 12.71 3.34
C SER A 74 10.37 13.53 3.94
N VAL A 75 10.45 13.81 5.24
CA VAL A 75 9.40 14.52 5.98
C VAL A 75 10.00 15.69 6.74
N SER A 76 9.49 16.89 6.50
CA SER A 76 9.84 18.10 7.23
C SER A 76 8.87 18.32 8.40
N GLY A 77 9.20 17.78 9.57
CA GLY A 77 8.38 17.91 10.77
C GLY A 77 7.50 16.69 10.99
N THR A 78 6.19 16.84 10.82
CA THR A 78 5.22 15.74 11.00
C THR A 78 4.27 15.76 9.82
N GLU A 79 4.10 14.60 9.20
CA GLU A 79 3.19 14.38 8.08
C GLU A 79 2.04 13.49 8.54
N ASP A 80 0.82 13.93 8.23
CA ASP A 80 -0.40 13.17 8.48
C ASP A 80 -0.74 12.37 7.23
N TYR A 81 -1.39 11.22 7.41
CA TYR A 81 -1.83 10.44 6.25
C TYR A 81 -3.12 9.69 6.53
N THR A 82 -3.79 9.34 5.44
CA THR A 82 -4.88 8.37 5.44
C THR A 82 -4.40 7.08 4.80
N PHE A 83 -4.74 5.95 5.41
CA PHE A 83 -4.41 4.63 4.91
C PHE A 83 -5.66 3.76 4.91
N ASN A 84 -6.09 3.34 3.72
CA ASN A 84 -7.27 2.52 3.52
C ASN A 84 -6.90 1.24 2.77
N VAL A 85 -7.59 0.15 3.13
CA VAL A 85 -7.55 -1.07 2.33
C VAL A 85 -8.97 -1.57 2.13
N ALA A 86 -9.35 -1.82 0.88
CA ALA A 86 -10.64 -2.35 0.48
C ALA A 86 -10.47 -3.73 -0.17
N PHE A 87 -11.47 -4.59 0.03
CA PHE A 87 -11.53 -5.93 -0.52
C PHE A 87 -12.69 -5.99 -1.52
N HIS A 88 -12.42 -6.56 -2.69
CA HIS A 88 -13.43 -6.77 -3.73
C HIS A 88 -13.46 -8.24 -4.17
#